data_AF-A0A7C4UU51-F1
#
_entry.id   AF-A0A7C4UU51-F1
#
_cell.length_a   1.000
_cell.length_b   1.000
_cell.length_c   1.000
_cell.angle_alpha   90.00
_cell.angle_beta   90.00
_cell.angle_gamma   90.00
#
_symmetry.space_group_name_H-M   'P 1'
#
loop_
_entity.id
_entity.type
_entity.pdbx_description
1 polymer ?
#
loop_
_entity_poly.entity_id
_entity_poly.type
_entity_poly.pdbx_seq_one_letter_code
_entity_poly.pdbx_strand_id
1 'polypeptide(L)'
;MVSRHTLIFFLIFFLIGCSPVSPTGTAVSSTPTTPPTDAPTSAPDYVAQIRNAQYQLSLLDSLRVVQLADGKFEDGAPGSADYVSVTVTDFIARGDLTRDGVEEVAALIAENYGGTGVFVFLVVFANVDGEFTYQTAALVDDRPALNALSIEGGEIFLDAVTHDSEDPFCCPTLRNTRHYRLINGQLDMTDYTTFTPDERPRTITIESPVNGTEVFSSVQIRGAVAIAPFENTLAYRIYDVGGVELSAGSLMVTAPDLGAPGTFNETILIGNILSGVTIRIEIQDISAKDGSLLAMDSVELVVK
;
A
#
# COMPACT_ATOMS: atom_id res chain seq x y z
N MET A 1 19.48 47.18 37.50
CA MET A 1 20.91 46.90 37.71
C MET A 1 21.46 46.19 36.48
N VAL A 2 22.38 46.86 35.76
CA VAL A 2 23.52 46.32 34.97
C VAL A 2 23.20 45.14 34.01
N SER A 3 22.84 45.33 32.73
CA SER A 3 23.68 45.63 31.54
C SER A 3 25.09 45.02 31.54
N ARG A 4 25.37 44.09 30.60
CA ARG A 4 26.69 43.97 29.98
C ARG A 4 26.66 43.24 28.64
N HIS A 5 26.91 44.01 27.58
CA HIS A 5 27.34 43.56 26.26
C HIS A 5 28.70 42.85 26.34
N THR A 6 28.95 41.86 25.48
CA THR A 6 30.31 41.61 24.95
C THR A 6 30.22 41.22 23.49
N LEU A 7 30.84 42.10 22.70
CA LEU A 7 31.10 42.07 21.27
C LEU A 7 32.40 41.29 21.06
N ILE A 8 32.44 40.26 20.21
CA ILE A 8 33.71 39.70 19.68
C ILE A 8 33.60 39.59 18.17
N PHE A 9 34.63 40.11 17.53
CA PHE A 9 34.76 40.51 16.13
C PHE A 9 35.94 39.73 15.54
N PHE A 10 35.79 39.30 14.26
CA PHE A 10 36.83 38.92 13.29
C PHE A 10 37.65 37.63 13.48
N LEU A 11 37.73 36.80 12.43
CA LEU A 11 38.82 36.88 11.43
C LEU A 11 38.59 35.87 10.27
N ILE A 12 38.52 36.39 9.04
CA ILE A 12 38.54 35.63 7.77
C ILE A 12 40.00 35.43 7.37
N PHE A 13 40.39 34.22 6.98
CA PHE A 13 41.68 33.97 6.31
C PHE A 13 41.45 33.22 4.99
N PHE A 14 41.59 33.96 3.89
CA PHE A 14 41.78 33.44 2.54
C PHE A 14 43.26 33.11 2.35
N LEU A 15 43.59 31.87 1.97
CA LEU A 15 44.92 31.52 1.49
C LEU A 15 44.81 31.01 0.06
N ILE A 16 45.23 31.88 -0.86
CA ILE A 16 45.47 31.61 -2.28
C ILE A 16 46.87 31.00 -2.38
N GLY A 17 46.95 29.73 -2.80
CA GLY A 17 48.20 29.04 -3.12
C GLY A 17 48.39 28.92 -4.62
N CYS A 18 49.31 29.70 -5.19
CA CYS A 18 49.86 29.49 -6.53
C CYS A 18 50.78 28.27 -6.54
N SER A 19 50.62 27.36 -7.51
CA SER A 19 51.58 26.28 -7.79
C SER A 19 52.12 26.39 -9.22
N PRO A 20 53.41 26.12 -9.45
CA PRO A 20 54.09 26.32 -10.73
C PRO A 20 53.83 25.21 -11.75
N VAL A 21 53.71 25.62 -13.02
CA VAL A 21 53.70 24.76 -14.22
C VAL A 21 55.09 24.17 -14.46
N SER A 22 55.14 22.88 -14.80
CA SER A 22 56.33 22.20 -15.34
C SER A 22 55.94 21.18 -16.42
N PRO A 23 56.86 20.84 -17.34
CA PRO A 23 56.51 20.53 -18.72
C PRO A 23 56.30 19.03 -19.00
N THR A 24 55.40 18.82 -19.96
CA THR A 24 55.29 17.74 -20.95
C THR A 24 56.22 16.54 -20.80
N GLY A 25 55.68 15.46 -20.22
CA GLY A 25 56.14 14.08 -20.45
C GLY A 25 55.28 13.41 -21.52
N THR A 26 55.92 12.89 -22.55
CA THR A 26 55.31 12.09 -23.62
C THR A 26 54.66 10.84 -23.04
N ALA A 27 53.33 10.77 -23.01
CA ALA A 27 52.60 9.58 -22.59
C ALA A 27 52.47 8.60 -23.76
N VAL A 28 52.89 7.36 -23.51
CA VAL A 28 52.77 6.21 -24.40
C VAL A 28 51.29 5.84 -24.52
N SER A 29 50.84 5.61 -25.75
CA SER A 29 49.46 5.21 -26.07
C SER A 29 49.16 3.82 -25.50
N SER A 30 48.37 3.77 -24.42
CA SER A 30 47.81 2.52 -23.88
C SER A 30 46.53 2.17 -24.63
N THR A 31 46.48 0.95 -25.17
CA THR A 31 45.30 0.32 -25.77
C THR A 31 44.06 0.47 -24.86
N PRO A 32 42.87 0.81 -25.36
CA PRO A 32 41.68 0.89 -24.53
C PRO A 32 41.30 -0.51 -24.04
N THR A 33 41.45 -0.74 -22.74
CA THR A 33 40.84 -1.88 -22.06
C THR A 33 39.36 -1.59 -21.92
N THR A 34 38.52 -2.41 -22.56
CA THR A 34 37.07 -2.43 -22.35
C THR A 34 36.79 -2.49 -20.84
N PRO A 35 35.93 -1.63 -20.28
CA PRO A 35 35.52 -1.75 -18.89
C PRO A 35 34.93 -3.16 -18.67
N PRO A 36 35.21 -3.82 -17.54
CA PRO A 36 34.50 -5.04 -17.21
C PRO A 36 33.00 -4.74 -17.20
N THR A 37 32.23 -5.52 -17.95
CA THR A 37 30.78 -5.58 -17.84
C THR A 37 30.46 -5.83 -16.37
N ASP A 38 29.80 -4.87 -15.72
CA ASP A 38 29.32 -5.04 -14.35
C ASP A 38 28.49 -6.33 -14.28
N ALA A 39 28.92 -7.24 -13.42
CA ALA A 39 28.12 -8.41 -13.05
C ALA A 39 26.77 -7.90 -12.50
N PRO A 40 25.66 -8.62 -12.73
CA PRO A 40 24.36 -8.20 -12.20
C PRO A 40 24.48 -7.99 -10.69
N THR A 41 24.18 -6.76 -10.25
CA THR A 41 24.06 -6.40 -8.84
C THR A 41 23.23 -7.46 -8.14
N SER A 42 23.81 -8.16 -7.18
CA SER A 42 23.09 -9.14 -6.37
C SER A 42 21.84 -8.48 -5.80
N ALA A 43 20.69 -9.14 -5.89
CA ALA A 43 19.48 -8.68 -5.22
C ALA A 43 19.81 -8.34 -3.75
N PRO A 44 19.26 -7.26 -3.19
CA PRO A 44 19.45 -6.95 -1.78
C PRO A 44 19.13 -8.16 -0.91
N ASP A 45 19.88 -8.36 0.18
CA ASP A 45 19.80 -9.58 1.02
C ASP A 45 18.37 -9.93 1.45
N TYR A 46 17.54 -8.93 1.77
CA TYR A 46 16.14 -9.14 2.16
C TYR A 46 15.30 -9.82 1.07
N VAL A 47 15.57 -9.59 -0.22
CA VAL A 47 14.83 -10.23 -1.32
C VAL A 47 15.09 -11.74 -1.32
N ALA A 48 16.35 -12.14 -1.10
CA ALA A 48 16.70 -13.55 -0.98
C ALA A 48 16.07 -14.18 0.26
N GLN A 49 16.00 -13.44 1.38
CA GLN A 49 15.31 -13.90 2.59
C GLN A 49 13.82 -14.12 2.35
N ILE A 50 13.10 -13.19 1.72
CA ILE A 50 11.67 -13.37 1.39
C ILE A 50 11.45 -14.56 0.46
N ARG A 51 12.30 -14.73 -0.54
CA ARG A 51 12.24 -15.88 -1.46
C ARG A 51 12.52 -17.22 -0.77
N ASN A 52 13.08 -17.21 0.44
CA ASN A 52 13.33 -18.40 1.25
C ASN A 52 12.60 -18.35 2.60
N ALA A 53 11.58 -17.50 2.75
CA ALA A 53 10.82 -17.37 3.99
C ALA A 53 9.78 -18.49 4.13
N GLN A 54 9.31 -18.68 5.37
CA GLN A 54 8.07 -19.43 5.60
C GLN A 54 6.88 -18.57 5.16
N TYR A 55 5.91 -19.20 4.52
CA TYR A 55 4.73 -18.54 3.99
C TYR A 55 3.47 -19.29 4.39
N GLN A 56 2.46 -18.58 4.89
CA GLN A 56 1.15 -19.15 5.17
C GLN A 56 0.26 -19.02 3.93
N LEU A 57 -0.25 -20.16 3.44
CA LEU A 57 -1.18 -20.18 2.32
C LEU A 57 -2.46 -19.43 2.67
N SER A 58 -2.93 -18.57 1.76
CA SER A 58 -3.97 -17.57 2.05
C SER A 58 -5.38 -18.01 1.68
N LEU A 59 -5.56 -18.96 0.74
CA LEU A 59 -6.90 -19.43 0.32
C LEU A 59 -7.45 -20.62 1.08
N LEU A 60 -6.63 -21.31 1.88
CA LEU A 60 -7.08 -22.51 2.57
C LEU A 60 -7.71 -22.15 3.91
N ASP A 61 -8.87 -22.75 4.22
CA ASP A 61 -9.53 -22.61 5.53
C ASP A 61 -8.64 -23.11 6.69
N SER A 62 -7.65 -23.95 6.39
CA SER A 62 -6.67 -24.45 7.35
C SER A 62 -5.37 -23.66 7.29
N LEU A 63 -4.82 -23.31 8.45
CA LEU A 63 -3.46 -22.77 8.58
C LEU A 63 -2.43 -23.79 8.04
N ARG A 64 -1.97 -23.59 6.80
CA ARG A 64 -0.92 -24.36 6.17
C ARG A 64 0.26 -23.45 5.87
N VAL A 65 1.36 -23.67 6.60
CA VAL A 65 2.63 -22.96 6.38
C VAL A 65 3.53 -23.83 5.49
N VAL A 66 4.13 -23.22 4.48
CA VAL A 66 5.05 -23.83 3.53
C VAL A 66 6.41 -23.15 3.59
N GLN A 67 7.46 -23.89 3.29
CA GLN A 67 8.81 -23.36 3.17
C GLN A 67 9.07 -23.02 1.70
N LEU A 68 9.33 -21.74 1.41
CA LEU A 68 9.75 -21.33 0.07
C LEU A 68 11.22 -21.70 -0.16
N ALA A 69 11.55 -22.05 -1.40
CA ALA A 69 12.91 -22.21 -1.89
C ALA A 69 13.06 -21.39 -3.18
N ASP A 70 13.95 -20.40 -3.17
CA ASP A 70 14.20 -19.49 -4.29
C ASP A 70 12.91 -18.86 -4.88
N GLY A 71 11.98 -18.53 -3.99
CA GLY A 71 10.73 -17.84 -4.29
C GLY A 71 9.62 -18.78 -4.74
N LYS A 72 9.79 -20.10 -4.59
CA LYS A 72 8.84 -21.11 -5.07
C LYS A 72 8.53 -22.16 -4.02
N PHE A 73 7.34 -22.72 -4.14
CA PHE A 73 6.95 -23.96 -3.49
C PHE A 73 6.01 -24.70 -4.45
N GLU A 74 6.12 -26.03 -4.52
CA GLU A 74 5.20 -26.88 -5.27
C GLU A 74 4.98 -28.18 -4.50
N ASP A 75 3.73 -28.61 -4.42
CA ASP A 75 3.32 -29.87 -3.83
C ASP A 75 2.12 -30.45 -4.61
N GLY A 76 2.01 -31.78 -4.62
CA GLY A 76 1.04 -32.50 -5.44
C GLY A 76 1.40 -32.52 -6.94
N ALA A 77 0.63 -33.29 -7.72
CA ALA A 77 0.81 -33.36 -9.17
C ALA A 77 -0.02 -32.27 -9.87
N PRO A 78 0.48 -31.60 -10.92
CA PRO A 78 -0.29 -30.61 -11.67
C PRO A 78 -1.65 -31.16 -12.12
N GLY A 79 -2.72 -30.45 -11.81
CA GLY A 79 -4.11 -30.85 -12.10
C GLY A 79 -4.73 -31.84 -11.11
N SER A 80 -4.02 -32.24 -10.05
CA SER A 80 -4.59 -33.00 -8.94
C SER A 80 -5.32 -32.08 -7.95
N ALA A 81 -6.23 -32.67 -7.15
CA ALA A 81 -7.01 -31.93 -6.15
C ALA A 81 -6.16 -31.37 -5.00
N ASP A 82 -4.98 -31.96 -4.75
CA ASP A 82 -4.05 -31.55 -3.70
C ASP A 82 -2.88 -30.69 -4.25
N TYR A 83 -2.92 -30.30 -5.53
CA TYR A 83 -1.88 -29.47 -6.12
C TYR A 83 -1.85 -28.10 -5.48
N VAL A 84 -0.67 -27.65 -5.10
CA VAL A 84 -0.41 -26.27 -4.68
C VAL A 84 0.89 -25.82 -5.30
N SER A 85 0.88 -24.67 -5.96
CA SER A 85 2.11 -23.94 -6.26
C SER A 85 2.05 -22.51 -5.76
N VAL A 86 3.20 -22.05 -5.27
CA VAL A 86 3.40 -20.69 -4.77
C VAL A 86 4.57 -20.09 -5.52
N THR A 87 4.45 -18.85 -5.96
CA THR A 87 5.54 -18.09 -6.58
C THR A 87 5.56 -16.67 -6.06
N VAL A 88 6.69 -16.25 -5.49
CA VAL A 88 6.96 -14.86 -5.13
C VAL A 88 7.29 -14.10 -6.43
N THR A 89 6.53 -13.05 -6.72
CA THR A 89 6.76 -12.19 -7.89
C THR A 89 8.00 -11.31 -7.69
N ASP A 90 8.31 -10.46 -8.67
CA ASP A 90 9.41 -9.50 -8.55
C ASP A 90 8.99 -8.21 -7.81
N PHE A 91 7.71 -8.06 -7.47
CA PHE A 91 7.21 -6.95 -6.67
C PHE A 91 7.43 -7.23 -5.19
N ILE A 92 8.55 -6.71 -4.68
CA ILE A 92 8.95 -6.78 -3.27
C ILE A 92 9.40 -5.39 -2.85
N ALA A 93 8.72 -4.81 -1.86
CA ALA A 93 9.00 -3.49 -1.31
C ALA A 93 9.39 -3.60 0.16
N ARG A 94 10.31 -2.74 0.61
CA ARG A 94 10.77 -2.68 2.00
C ARG A 94 10.63 -1.25 2.52
N GLY A 95 10.18 -1.10 3.75
CA GLY A 95 10.08 0.18 4.41
C GLY A 95 9.47 0.06 5.80
N ASP A 96 9.57 1.14 6.58
CA ASP A 96 9.01 1.24 7.94
C ASP A 96 7.49 1.47 7.85
N LEU A 97 6.73 0.36 7.84
CA LEU A 97 5.28 0.33 7.68
C LEU A 97 4.57 0.63 9.00
N THR A 98 5.14 0.18 10.13
CA THR A 98 4.58 0.40 11.48
C THR A 98 5.04 1.70 12.14
N ARG A 99 6.04 2.39 11.56
CA ARG A 99 6.66 3.62 12.08
C ARG A 99 7.37 3.42 13.43
N ASP A 100 7.89 2.23 13.67
CA ASP A 100 8.65 1.89 14.88
C ASP A 100 10.18 1.95 14.68
N GLY A 101 10.62 2.25 13.44
CA GLY A 101 12.02 2.31 13.03
C GLY A 101 12.60 0.97 12.59
N VAL A 102 11.81 -0.10 12.58
CA VAL A 102 12.13 -1.40 11.99
C VAL A 102 11.37 -1.53 10.67
N GLU A 103 12.08 -1.93 9.62
CA GLU A 103 11.45 -2.04 8.30
C GLU A 103 10.78 -3.41 8.12
N GLU A 104 9.53 -3.38 7.68
CA GLU A 104 8.80 -4.52 7.15
C GLU A 104 9.05 -4.70 5.64
N VAL A 105 8.63 -5.85 5.12
CA VAL A 105 8.63 -6.14 3.69
C VAL A 105 7.23 -6.51 3.22
N ALA A 106 6.79 -5.87 2.15
CA ALA A 106 5.61 -6.25 1.39
C ALA A 106 6.03 -7.01 0.13
N ALA A 107 5.36 -8.11 -0.19
CA ALA A 107 5.60 -8.87 -1.41
C ALA A 107 4.28 -9.30 -2.05
N LEU A 108 4.23 -9.36 -3.38
CA LEU A 108 3.13 -9.98 -4.10
C LEU A 108 3.45 -11.45 -4.36
N ILE A 109 2.59 -12.34 -3.86
CA ILE A 109 2.76 -13.80 -3.90
C ILE A 109 1.58 -14.42 -4.63
N ALA A 110 1.88 -15.24 -5.64
CA ALA A 110 0.91 -15.94 -6.47
C ALA A 110 0.69 -17.37 -5.97
N GLU A 111 -0.56 -17.80 -5.87
CA GLU A 111 -0.99 -19.15 -5.48
C GLU A 111 -1.84 -19.81 -6.58
N ASN A 112 -1.59 -21.10 -6.86
CA ASN A 112 -2.42 -21.93 -7.73
C ASN A 112 -2.73 -23.27 -7.05
N TYR A 113 -3.98 -23.73 -7.19
CA TYR A 113 -4.50 -24.92 -6.52
C TYR A 113 -4.96 -26.02 -7.49
N GLY A 114 -4.35 -26.08 -8.68
CA GLY A 114 -4.57 -27.15 -9.68
C GLY A 114 -5.54 -26.77 -10.79
N GLY A 115 -6.21 -25.63 -10.68
CA GLY A 115 -7.03 -25.02 -11.73
C GLY A 115 -6.26 -24.04 -12.62
N THR A 116 -7.00 -23.23 -13.38
CA THR A 116 -6.44 -22.18 -14.25
C THR A 116 -6.22 -20.84 -13.55
N GLY A 117 -6.79 -20.66 -12.36
CA GLY A 117 -6.67 -19.44 -11.57
C GLY A 117 -5.30 -19.33 -10.92
N VAL A 118 -4.79 -18.10 -10.81
CA VAL A 118 -3.56 -17.78 -10.09
C VAL A 118 -3.85 -16.59 -9.21
N PHE A 119 -4.12 -16.83 -7.94
CA PHE A 119 -4.55 -15.82 -6.99
C PHE A 119 -3.34 -15.08 -6.43
N VAL A 120 -3.32 -13.76 -6.55
CA VAL A 120 -2.21 -12.94 -6.05
C VAL A 120 -2.61 -12.29 -4.74
N PHE A 121 -1.73 -12.41 -3.76
CA PHE A 121 -1.86 -11.83 -2.43
C PHE A 121 -0.81 -10.75 -2.21
N LEU A 122 -1.22 -9.64 -1.59
CA LEU A 122 -0.32 -8.71 -0.93
C LEU A 122 0.00 -9.27 0.45
N VAL A 123 1.27 -9.58 0.68
CA VAL A 123 1.74 -10.26 1.89
C VAL A 123 2.74 -9.36 2.60
N VAL A 124 2.60 -9.25 3.92
CA VAL A 124 3.54 -8.52 4.77
C VAL A 124 4.36 -9.48 5.62
N PHE A 125 5.65 -9.20 5.71
CA PHE A 125 6.60 -9.87 6.58
C PHE A 125 7.19 -8.86 7.56
N ALA A 126 7.13 -9.18 8.85
CA ALA A 126 7.79 -8.43 9.90
C ALA A 126 9.25 -8.85 10.03
N ASN A 127 10.14 -7.90 10.32
CA ASN A 127 11.52 -8.22 10.69
C ASN A 127 11.58 -8.54 12.18
N VAL A 128 11.86 -9.80 12.52
CA VAL A 128 12.04 -10.29 13.88
C VAL A 128 13.50 -10.72 14.03
N ASP A 129 14.28 -9.91 14.76
CA ASP A 129 15.70 -10.16 15.03
C ASP A 129 16.57 -10.43 13.78
N GLY A 130 16.23 -9.80 12.65
CA GLY A 130 16.95 -9.95 11.37
C GLY A 130 16.38 -11.03 10.45
N GLU A 131 15.33 -11.75 10.85
CA GLU A 131 14.60 -12.72 10.03
C GLU A 131 13.19 -12.21 9.67
N PHE A 132 12.80 -12.33 8.41
CA PHE A 132 11.47 -11.94 7.96
C PHE A 132 10.43 -13.04 8.20
N THR A 133 9.45 -12.74 9.06
CA THR A 133 8.37 -13.65 9.46
C THR A 133 7.05 -13.21 8.85
N TYR A 134 6.30 -14.14 8.25
CA TYR A 134 4.95 -13.88 7.75
C TYR A 134 4.07 -13.24 8.83
N GLN A 135 3.35 -12.18 8.46
CA GLN A 135 2.45 -11.48 9.37
C GLN A 135 1.00 -11.56 8.92
N THR A 136 0.71 -11.16 7.67
CA THR A 136 -0.65 -11.06 7.17
C THR A 136 -0.68 -11.02 5.64
N ALA A 137 -1.86 -11.25 5.06
CA ALA A 137 -2.07 -11.22 3.63
C ALA A 137 -3.46 -10.68 3.27
N ALA A 138 -3.55 -10.00 2.13
CA ALA A 138 -4.81 -9.56 1.52
C ALA A 138 -4.87 -10.01 0.06
N LEU A 139 -6.02 -10.52 -0.38
CA LEU A 139 -6.24 -10.89 -1.78
C LEU A 139 -6.20 -9.62 -2.65
N VAL A 140 -5.42 -9.66 -3.73
CA VAL A 140 -5.42 -8.62 -4.76
C VAL A 140 -6.46 -8.96 -5.81
N ASP A 141 -6.30 -10.09 -6.50
CA ASP A 141 -7.21 -10.65 -7.51
C ASP A 141 -6.72 -12.03 -8.02
N ASP A 142 -7.50 -12.69 -8.88
CA ASP A 142 -7.04 -13.75 -9.79
C ASP A 142 -6.33 -13.14 -11.02
N ARG A 143 -5.08 -13.52 -11.27
CA ARG A 143 -4.24 -13.10 -12.42
C ARG A 143 -4.25 -11.59 -12.70
N PRO A 144 -4.07 -10.70 -11.70
CA PRO A 144 -3.97 -9.27 -11.95
C PRO A 144 -2.72 -8.94 -12.77
N ALA A 145 -2.78 -7.83 -13.52
CA ALA A 145 -1.56 -7.20 -14.04
C ALA A 145 -0.99 -6.27 -12.96
N LEU A 146 0.25 -6.52 -12.54
CA LEU A 146 0.90 -5.80 -11.46
C LEU A 146 1.79 -4.69 -12.04
N ASN A 147 1.64 -3.45 -11.56
CA ASN A 147 2.35 -2.29 -12.11
C ASN A 147 3.37 -1.71 -11.14
N ALA A 148 3.01 -1.56 -9.85
CA ALA A 148 3.89 -1.00 -8.83
C ALA A 148 3.56 -1.51 -7.42
N LEU A 149 4.60 -1.61 -6.59
CA LEU A 149 4.52 -1.85 -5.16
C LEU A 149 5.59 -1.03 -4.44
N SER A 150 5.21 -0.25 -3.43
CA SER A 150 6.16 0.46 -2.56
C SER A 150 5.66 0.51 -1.12
N ILE A 151 6.57 0.81 -0.18
CA ILE A 151 6.23 1.18 1.19
C ILE A 151 6.79 2.58 1.41
N GLU A 152 5.92 3.55 1.64
CA GLU A 152 6.31 4.94 1.85
C GLU A 152 5.43 5.57 2.93
N GLY A 153 6.07 6.33 3.82
CA GLY A 153 5.35 7.08 4.83
C GLY A 153 4.50 6.24 5.79
N GLY A 154 4.79 4.95 5.99
CA GLY A 154 4.01 4.03 6.83
C GLY A 154 2.79 3.45 6.14
N GLU A 155 2.76 3.41 4.81
CA GLU A 155 1.71 2.79 4.00
C GLU A 155 2.31 1.99 2.86
N ILE A 156 1.66 0.88 2.50
CA ILE A 156 1.94 0.16 1.26
C ILE A 156 1.13 0.83 0.14
N PHE A 157 1.76 1.14 -0.97
CA PHE A 157 1.08 1.52 -2.21
C PHE A 157 1.09 0.35 -3.20
N LEU A 158 -0.06 0.07 -3.83
CA LEU A 158 -0.21 -0.93 -4.89
C LEU A 158 -0.92 -0.33 -6.11
N ASP A 159 -0.32 -0.46 -7.29
CA ASP A 159 -0.94 -0.21 -8.59
C ASP A 159 -1.10 -1.55 -9.33
N ALA A 160 -2.34 -1.87 -9.70
CA ALA A 160 -2.68 -3.10 -10.39
C ALA A 160 -3.85 -2.91 -11.38
N VAL A 161 -3.98 -3.86 -12.30
CA VAL A 161 -5.17 -4.07 -13.12
C VAL A 161 -5.83 -5.35 -12.64
N THR A 162 -7.06 -5.24 -12.17
CA THR A 162 -7.87 -6.36 -11.67
C THR A 162 -9.13 -6.51 -12.51
N HIS A 163 -9.90 -7.56 -12.27
CA HIS A 163 -11.15 -7.81 -12.97
C HIS A 163 -12.20 -6.76 -12.56
N ASP A 164 -12.86 -6.17 -13.56
CA ASP A 164 -14.19 -5.60 -13.41
C ASP A 164 -15.25 -6.73 -13.46
N SER A 165 -16.49 -6.42 -13.08
CA SER A 165 -17.59 -7.39 -13.04
C SER A 165 -17.97 -8.01 -14.38
N GLU A 166 -17.63 -7.36 -15.50
CA GLU A 166 -17.87 -7.88 -16.85
C GLU A 166 -16.66 -8.56 -17.47
N ASP A 167 -15.51 -8.52 -16.79
CA ASP A 167 -14.30 -9.10 -17.35
C ASP A 167 -14.44 -10.63 -17.37
N PRO A 168 -14.07 -11.29 -18.50
CA PRO A 168 -13.82 -12.71 -18.47
C PRO A 168 -12.68 -13.00 -17.48
N PHE A 169 -12.75 -14.12 -16.75
CA PHE A 169 -11.75 -14.50 -15.74
C PHE A 169 -10.29 -14.55 -16.20
N CYS A 170 -9.99 -14.44 -17.49
CA CYS A 170 -8.62 -14.41 -18.00
C CYS A 170 -7.99 -13.03 -18.04
N CYS A 171 -8.80 -11.98 -18.02
CA CYS A 171 -8.52 -10.78 -18.78
C CYS A 171 -9.00 -9.54 -18.01
N PRO A 172 -8.31 -9.19 -16.91
CA PRO A 172 -8.66 -8.02 -16.10
C PRO A 172 -8.45 -6.71 -16.87
N THR A 173 -9.33 -5.74 -16.66
CA THR A 173 -9.28 -4.42 -17.31
C THR A 173 -9.40 -3.23 -16.35
N LEU A 174 -9.80 -3.45 -15.10
CA LEU A 174 -9.98 -2.39 -14.11
C LEU A 174 -8.64 -1.95 -13.51
N ARG A 175 -8.09 -0.84 -14.01
CA ARG A 175 -6.96 -0.17 -13.35
C ARG A 175 -7.40 0.36 -12.00
N ASN A 176 -6.61 0.10 -10.97
CA ASN A 176 -6.81 0.63 -9.63
C ASN A 176 -5.50 0.84 -8.88
N THR A 177 -5.56 1.80 -7.96
CA THR A 177 -4.53 2.03 -6.96
C THR A 177 -5.13 1.94 -5.57
N ARG A 178 -4.34 1.47 -4.61
CA ARG A 178 -4.76 1.29 -3.22
C ARG A 178 -3.60 1.58 -2.29
N HIS A 179 -3.90 2.14 -1.12
CA HIS A 179 -2.96 2.14 -0.01
C HIS A 179 -3.44 1.27 1.14
N TYR A 180 -2.49 0.72 1.89
CA TYR A 180 -2.75 -0.11 3.05
C TYR A 180 -1.89 0.31 4.22
N ARG A 181 -2.47 0.26 5.43
CA ARG A 181 -1.73 0.29 6.69
C ARG A 181 -1.74 -1.08 7.34
N LEU A 182 -0.67 -1.37 8.06
CA LEU A 182 -0.61 -2.51 8.96
C LEU A 182 -1.07 -2.05 10.36
N ILE A 183 -2.29 -2.42 10.74
CA ILE A 183 -2.92 -2.04 12.01
C ILE A 183 -3.33 -3.32 12.73
N ASN A 184 -2.84 -3.51 13.96
CA ASN A 184 -3.11 -4.71 14.78
C ASN A 184 -2.87 -6.06 14.06
N GLY A 185 -1.88 -6.11 13.16
CA GLY A 185 -1.56 -7.31 12.39
C GLY A 185 -2.50 -7.57 11.20
N GLN A 186 -3.35 -6.61 10.84
CA GLN A 186 -4.22 -6.65 9.66
C GLN A 186 -3.81 -5.58 8.66
N LEU A 187 -4.04 -5.88 7.37
CA LEU A 187 -3.94 -4.90 6.30
C LEU A 187 -5.26 -4.17 6.15
N ASP A 188 -5.31 -2.95 6.69
CA ASP A 188 -6.42 -2.05 6.51
C ASP A 188 -6.18 -1.20 5.27
N MET A 189 -7.05 -1.33 4.27
CA MET A 189 -7.02 -0.46 3.11
C MET A 189 -7.41 0.96 3.55
N THR A 190 -6.57 1.94 3.26
CA THR A 190 -6.81 3.33 3.63
C THR A 190 -7.54 4.11 2.55
N ASP A 191 -7.25 3.80 1.29
CA ASP A 191 -7.96 4.32 0.12
C ASP A 191 -7.97 3.30 -1.02
N TYR A 192 -8.93 3.47 -1.91
CA TYR A 192 -9.11 2.71 -3.14
C TYR A 192 -9.52 3.66 -4.26
N THR A 193 -8.81 3.65 -5.38
CA THR A 193 -9.12 4.46 -6.56
C THR A 193 -9.20 3.56 -7.77
N THR A 194 -10.30 3.64 -8.52
CA THR A 194 -10.40 3.06 -9.87
C THR A 194 -10.22 4.13 -10.93
N PHE A 195 -9.95 3.71 -12.16
CA PHE A 195 -9.85 4.60 -13.30
C PHE A 195 -10.92 4.27 -14.33
N THR A 196 -11.60 5.29 -14.85
CA THR A 196 -12.56 5.14 -15.95
C THR A 196 -11.86 4.77 -17.25
N PRO A 197 -12.59 4.32 -18.29
CA PRO A 197 -11.99 4.02 -19.60
C PRO A 197 -11.24 5.18 -20.26
N ASP A 198 -11.57 6.43 -19.92
CA ASP A 198 -10.85 7.65 -20.34
C ASP A 198 -9.75 8.09 -19.35
N GLU A 199 -9.29 7.17 -18.50
CA GLU A 199 -8.21 7.33 -17.52
C GLU A 199 -8.44 8.41 -16.46
N ARG A 200 -9.71 8.77 -16.19
CA ARG A 200 -10.01 9.66 -15.08
C ARG A 200 -10.03 8.87 -13.77
N PRO A 201 -9.34 9.34 -12.72
CA PRO A 201 -9.39 8.70 -11.43
C PRO A 201 -10.75 8.95 -10.77
N ARG A 202 -11.32 7.90 -10.19
CA ARG A 202 -12.49 7.96 -9.34
C ARG A 202 -12.01 7.95 -7.89
N THR A 203 -11.98 9.13 -7.29
CA THR A 203 -11.48 9.32 -5.92
C THR A 203 -12.60 9.75 -4.98
N ILE A 204 -12.45 9.36 -3.73
CA ILE A 204 -13.09 9.95 -2.57
C ILE A 204 -11.97 10.59 -1.74
N THR A 205 -12.23 11.74 -1.14
CA THR A 205 -11.28 12.38 -0.22
C THR A 205 -12.03 12.89 1.00
N ILE A 206 -11.68 12.39 2.17
CA ILE A 206 -12.14 12.87 3.46
C ILE A 206 -11.22 14.03 3.87
N GLU A 207 -11.78 15.25 3.87
CA GLU A 207 -11.05 16.45 4.29
C GLU A 207 -11.08 16.66 5.81
N SER A 208 -12.13 16.16 6.46
CA SER A 208 -12.36 16.25 7.88
C SER A 208 -13.34 15.15 8.31
N PRO A 209 -13.13 14.51 9.47
CA PRO A 209 -12.01 14.66 10.39
C PRO A 209 -10.68 14.15 9.81
N VAL A 210 -9.57 14.44 10.49
CA VAL A 210 -8.27 13.82 10.20
C VAL A 210 -8.03 12.62 11.13
N ASN A 211 -7.12 11.73 10.75
CA ASN A 211 -6.74 10.58 11.57
C ASN A 211 -6.38 10.98 13.02
N GLY A 212 -6.86 10.20 13.99
CA GLY A 212 -6.66 10.41 15.42
C GLY A 212 -7.57 11.46 16.05
N THR A 213 -8.52 12.03 15.31
CA THR A 213 -9.48 12.99 15.87
C THR A 213 -10.32 12.33 16.95
N GLU A 214 -10.46 12.99 18.09
CA GLU A 214 -11.33 12.55 19.18
C GLU A 214 -12.78 12.90 18.87
N VAL A 215 -13.68 11.92 19.02
CA VAL A 215 -15.10 12.02 18.69
C VAL A 215 -15.96 11.41 19.80
N PHE A 216 -17.24 11.80 19.86
CA PHE A 216 -18.18 11.33 20.89
C PHE A 216 -19.25 10.45 20.26
N SER A 217 -20.53 10.79 20.43
CA SER A 217 -21.67 10.05 19.86
C SER A 217 -21.84 10.24 18.35
N SER A 218 -21.17 11.22 17.76
CA SER A 218 -21.29 11.58 16.35
C SER A 218 -20.06 12.30 15.84
N VAL A 219 -19.87 12.30 14.53
CA VAL A 219 -18.80 13.01 13.84
C VAL A 219 -19.32 13.68 12.57
N GLN A 220 -18.89 14.91 12.32
CA GLN A 220 -19.14 15.58 11.04
C GLN A 220 -18.05 15.15 10.05
N ILE A 221 -18.47 14.48 8.98
CA ILE A 221 -17.60 14.03 7.91
C ILE A 221 -17.80 14.93 6.69
N ARG A 222 -16.73 15.58 6.26
CA ARG A 222 -16.68 16.46 5.09
C ARG A 222 -15.65 15.95 4.11
N GLY A 223 -15.99 16.00 2.83
CA GLY A 223 -15.07 15.62 1.78
C GLY A 223 -15.59 15.89 0.38
N ALA A 224 -14.89 15.32 -0.59
CA ALA A 224 -15.15 15.49 -2.01
C ALA A 224 -15.06 14.16 -2.76
N VAL A 225 -15.68 14.14 -3.94
CA VAL A 225 -15.54 13.06 -4.91
C VAL A 225 -15.17 13.63 -6.27
N ALA A 226 -14.29 12.95 -7.01
CA ALA A 226 -13.94 13.36 -8.37
C ALA A 226 -15.07 13.04 -9.38
N ILE A 227 -15.89 12.03 -9.10
CA ILE A 227 -17.02 11.61 -9.91
C ILE A 227 -18.18 11.33 -8.96
N ALA A 228 -19.30 12.04 -9.12
CA ALA A 228 -20.48 11.81 -8.32
C ALA A 228 -20.99 10.36 -8.48
N PRO A 229 -21.30 9.66 -7.37
CA PRO A 229 -21.75 8.27 -7.39
C PRO A 229 -23.17 8.14 -7.95
N PHE A 230 -23.61 6.91 -8.19
CA PHE A 230 -24.99 6.64 -8.61
C PHE A 230 -25.99 7.22 -7.60
N GLU A 231 -27.02 7.91 -8.11
CA GLU A 231 -28.01 8.63 -7.29
C GLU A 231 -27.40 9.61 -6.27
N ASN A 232 -26.16 10.08 -6.50
CA ASN A 232 -25.42 10.92 -5.57
C ASN A 232 -25.32 10.33 -4.15
N THR A 233 -25.30 9.00 -4.01
CA THR A 233 -25.26 8.31 -2.72
C THR A 233 -23.94 7.56 -2.54
N LEU A 234 -23.25 7.81 -1.43
CA LEU A 234 -22.12 7.00 -0.95
C LEU A 234 -22.59 6.11 0.21
N ALA A 235 -21.90 4.99 0.42
CA ALA A 235 -22.03 4.20 1.63
C ALA A 235 -20.98 4.65 2.65
N TYR A 236 -21.27 4.50 3.94
CA TYR A 236 -20.25 4.51 4.97
C TYR A 236 -20.32 3.23 5.79
N ARG A 237 -19.17 2.81 6.31
CA ARG A 237 -19.04 1.68 7.24
C ARG A 237 -18.13 2.08 8.40
N ILE A 238 -18.46 1.60 9.59
CA ILE A 238 -17.69 1.83 10.81
C ILE A 238 -17.18 0.47 11.27
N TYR A 239 -15.87 0.37 11.45
CA TYR A 239 -15.18 -0.82 11.91
C TYR A 239 -14.51 -0.57 13.27
N ASP A 240 -14.39 -1.63 14.06
CA ASP A 240 -13.43 -1.65 15.17
C ASP A 240 -12.01 -1.95 14.67
N VAL A 241 -11.07 -1.94 15.62
CA VAL A 241 -9.65 -2.24 15.41
C VAL A 241 -9.32 -3.66 14.97
N GLY A 242 -10.27 -4.60 15.02
CA GLY A 242 -10.13 -5.99 14.57
C GLY A 242 -10.81 -6.25 13.22
N GLY A 243 -11.33 -5.20 12.57
CA GLY A 243 -12.05 -5.30 11.30
C GLY A 243 -13.51 -5.72 11.42
N VAL A 244 -14.09 -5.71 12.63
CA VAL A 244 -15.51 -6.03 12.81
C VAL A 244 -16.37 -4.82 12.47
N GLU A 245 -17.32 -4.98 11.56
CA GLU A 245 -18.29 -3.94 11.22
C GLU A 245 -19.24 -3.68 12.41
N LEU A 246 -19.25 -2.45 12.89
CA LEU A 246 -20.07 -1.97 13.99
C LEU A 246 -21.37 -1.31 13.51
N SER A 247 -21.30 -0.61 12.38
CA SER A 247 -22.42 0.13 11.82
C SER A 247 -22.18 0.42 10.33
N ALA A 248 -23.26 0.60 9.58
CA ALA A 248 -23.21 1.02 8.19
C ALA A 248 -24.40 1.93 7.86
N GLY A 249 -24.24 2.76 6.85
CA GLY A 249 -25.30 3.64 6.36
C GLY A 249 -24.92 4.30 5.04
N SER A 250 -25.59 5.39 4.72
CA SER A 250 -25.33 6.17 3.51
C SER A 250 -25.22 7.66 3.80
N LEU A 251 -24.60 8.38 2.87
CA LEU A 251 -24.50 9.84 2.89
C LEU A 251 -24.70 10.39 1.47
N MET A 252 -25.20 11.63 1.40
CA MET A 252 -25.50 12.28 0.13
C MET A 252 -24.34 13.14 -0.36
N VAL A 253 -24.12 13.11 -1.68
CA VAL A 253 -23.19 13.97 -2.39
C VAL A 253 -23.96 15.11 -3.06
N THR A 254 -23.44 16.32 -2.95
CA THR A 254 -23.90 17.47 -3.73
C THR A 254 -23.00 17.65 -4.94
N ALA A 255 -23.56 17.48 -6.14
CA ALA A 255 -22.88 17.69 -7.42
C ALA A 255 -23.81 18.45 -8.39
N PRO A 256 -23.26 19.26 -9.31
CA PRO A 256 -24.07 20.04 -10.25
C PRO A 256 -24.75 19.16 -11.32
N ASP A 257 -24.08 18.08 -11.73
CA ASP A 257 -24.53 17.16 -12.78
C ASP A 257 -24.09 15.72 -12.45
N LEU A 258 -24.70 14.73 -13.12
CA LEU A 258 -24.32 13.32 -12.99
C LEU A 258 -22.87 13.11 -13.42
N GLY A 259 -22.08 12.46 -12.55
CA GLY A 259 -20.67 12.16 -12.81
C GLY A 259 -19.74 13.37 -12.77
N ALA A 260 -20.23 14.57 -12.44
CA ALA A 260 -19.40 15.73 -12.14
C ALA A 260 -18.74 15.57 -10.76
N PRO A 261 -17.64 16.30 -10.47
CA PRO A 261 -17.11 16.39 -9.12
C PRO A 261 -18.17 16.90 -8.14
N GLY A 262 -18.12 16.38 -6.90
CA GLY A 262 -19.10 16.68 -5.87
C GLY A 262 -18.48 16.79 -4.49
N THR A 263 -19.28 17.23 -3.52
CA THR A 263 -18.88 17.35 -2.11
C THR A 263 -19.91 16.72 -1.19
N PHE A 264 -19.48 16.25 -0.03
CA PHE A 264 -20.36 15.77 1.03
C PHE A 264 -20.00 16.44 2.35
N ASN A 265 -21.01 16.65 3.19
CA ASN A 265 -20.85 17.20 4.53
C ASN A 265 -22.02 16.72 5.39
N GLU A 266 -21.84 15.58 6.05
CA GLU A 266 -22.90 14.88 6.76
C GLU A 266 -22.46 14.54 8.19
N THR A 267 -23.45 14.42 9.09
CA THR A 267 -23.18 13.97 10.46
C THR A 267 -23.45 12.47 10.56
N ILE A 268 -22.40 11.70 10.87
CA ILE A 268 -22.49 10.26 11.10
C ILE A 268 -22.67 10.01 12.59
N LEU A 269 -23.66 9.19 12.94
CA LEU A 269 -23.84 8.70 14.31
C LEU A 269 -22.92 7.51 14.54
N ILE A 270 -22.08 7.61 15.57
CA ILE A 270 -21.14 6.56 15.97
C ILE A 270 -21.87 5.50 16.81
N GLY A 271 -22.95 5.89 17.49
CA GLY A 271 -23.73 5.02 18.36
C GLY A 271 -23.10 4.86 19.75
N ASN A 272 -23.45 3.79 20.45
CA ASN A 272 -22.98 3.53 21.82
C ASN A 272 -21.67 2.72 21.83
N ILE A 273 -20.65 3.20 21.10
CA ILE A 273 -19.31 2.62 21.12
C ILE A 273 -18.62 3.01 22.44
N LEU A 274 -17.84 2.09 23.00
CA LEU A 274 -17.12 2.32 24.25
C LEU A 274 -16.09 3.47 24.10
N SER A 275 -16.05 4.34 25.10
CA SER A 275 -15.02 5.36 25.23
C SER A 275 -13.62 4.74 25.31
N GLY A 276 -12.65 5.37 24.66
CA GLY A 276 -11.26 4.92 24.55
C GLY A 276 -10.97 3.96 23.40
N VAL A 277 -11.98 3.60 22.60
CA VAL A 277 -11.82 2.70 21.44
C VAL A 277 -11.49 3.50 20.19
N THR A 278 -10.54 2.99 19.41
CA THR A 278 -10.27 3.46 18.06
C THR A 278 -11.24 2.80 17.08
N ILE A 279 -11.81 3.58 16.17
CA ILE A 279 -12.67 3.10 15.09
C ILE A 279 -12.15 3.58 13.75
N ARG A 280 -12.44 2.81 12.69
CA ARG A 280 -12.16 3.21 11.31
C ARG A 280 -13.48 3.46 10.60
N ILE A 281 -13.65 4.65 10.02
CA ILE A 281 -14.78 4.96 9.17
C ILE A 281 -14.30 4.93 7.73
N GLU A 282 -14.93 4.09 6.91
CA GLU A 282 -14.75 4.07 5.46
C GLU A 282 -15.91 4.79 4.79
N ILE A 283 -15.62 5.65 3.81
CA ILE A 283 -16.60 6.20 2.88
C ILE A 283 -16.37 5.54 1.52
N GLN A 284 -17.40 4.91 0.98
CA GLN A 284 -17.32 4.01 -0.17
C GLN A 284 -18.26 4.46 -1.30
N ASP A 285 -17.75 4.48 -2.53
CA ASP A 285 -18.56 4.47 -3.75
C ASP A 285 -18.71 3.01 -4.19
N ILE A 286 -19.94 2.51 -4.10
CA ILE A 286 -20.29 1.13 -4.42
C ILE A 286 -21.06 1.12 -5.73
N SER A 287 -20.64 0.27 -6.66
CA SER A 287 -21.31 0.04 -7.92
C SER A 287 -22.74 -0.45 -7.69
N ALA A 288 -23.73 0.35 -8.10
CA ALA A 288 -25.13 -0.04 -8.05
C ALA A 288 -25.46 -1.24 -8.97
N LYS A 289 -24.54 -1.59 -9.88
CA LYS A 289 -24.69 -2.66 -10.84
C LYS A 289 -24.41 -4.05 -10.24
N ASP A 290 -23.37 -4.16 -9.41
CA ASP A 290 -22.82 -5.44 -8.95
C ASP A 290 -22.31 -5.44 -7.50
N GLY A 291 -22.30 -4.29 -6.82
CA GLY A 291 -21.82 -4.15 -5.45
C GLY A 291 -20.30 -4.05 -5.31
N SER A 292 -19.54 -3.99 -6.40
CA SER A 292 -18.09 -3.79 -6.35
C SER A 292 -17.72 -2.41 -5.80
N LEU A 293 -16.56 -2.33 -5.17
CA LEU A 293 -15.98 -1.07 -4.71
C LEU A 293 -15.43 -0.31 -5.92
N LEU A 294 -15.79 0.97 -6.06
CA LEU A 294 -15.32 1.83 -7.15
C LEU A 294 -14.34 2.90 -6.64
N ALA A 295 -14.56 3.41 -5.44
CA ALA A 295 -13.65 4.30 -4.76
C ALA A 295 -13.87 4.21 -3.25
N MET A 296 -12.84 4.47 -2.46
CA MET A 296 -12.91 4.48 -1.01
C MET A 296 -11.86 5.42 -0.44
N ASP A 297 -12.20 6.08 0.66
CA ASP A 297 -11.24 6.71 1.56
C ASP A 297 -11.67 6.43 3.00
N SER A 298 -10.73 6.47 3.93
CA SER A 298 -10.98 6.11 5.32
C SER A 298 -10.30 7.04 6.32
N VAL A 299 -10.88 7.10 7.51
CA VAL A 299 -10.32 7.87 8.63
C VAL A 299 -10.42 7.07 9.92
N GLU A 300 -9.33 7.08 10.68
CA GLU A 300 -9.24 6.50 12.01
C GLU A 300 -9.57 7.55 13.08
N LEU A 301 -10.46 7.24 14.01
CA LEU A 301 -10.97 8.15 15.04
C LEU A 301 -10.90 7.51 16.42
N VAL A 302 -10.79 8.35 17.46
CA VAL A 302 -10.76 7.88 18.86
C VAL A 302 -12.06 8.28 19.54
N VAL A 303 -12.86 7.30 19.97
CA VAL A 303 -14.12 7.53 20.69
C VAL A 303 -13.81 7.96 22.13
N LYS A 304 -14.49 9.00 22.63
CA LYS A 304 -14.38 9.54 23.99
C LYS A 304 -15.70 9.55 24.74
#